data_AF-A0A951RV38-F1
#
_entry.id   AF-A0A951RV38-F1
#
_cell.length_a   1.000
_cell.length_b   1.000
_cell.length_c   1.000
_cell.angle_alpha   90.00
_cell.angle_beta   90.00
_cell.angle_gamma   90.00
#
_symmetry.space_group_name_H-M   'P 1'
#
loop_
_entity.id
_entity.type
_entity.pdbx_description
1 polymer ?
#
loop_
_entity_poly.entity_id
_entity_poly.type
_entity_poly.pdbx_seq_one_letter_code
_entity_poly.pdbx_strand_id
1 'polypeptide(L)'
;MKMTFSLIAICLFLLPGLAQSQITIIPTPVKMEVASGSFMITPQTYIYASDATRHEADMLNAYLGQIYGFTLPVQTNPSSGNGINLSLREGEKNPEAYHLTVNKSKVDIYASDNRGVFMGIQTLLQLIPPQKVGMAAVFQIMVPAVTIYDYPQFGYRGMHLDVCRHFFSVAFVKKYIDYIAMQKFNTFHWHLTEDQGWRIEIKKYPKLTEIGAWRNGTTIGRYPGTGNDGIHYGGYYTQEEIRDVVRYASDRHITIIPEIELPGHASAAIAAYPELSCFPDESTKAPARTTMAGPTTGKQVQQTWGVFPDVFCPKETTFKFLEDVLDEVLELFPSKFIHIGGDECPKDNWKRCAHCQQLIKEKGLKDEHGLQSYFIHTIEKYLNGKGRNIIGWDEILEGGLAPNATVMSWRGEEGGIEAASQNHTVIMTPSQYMYFDHTQTKQEDSVTIGGYTSLNKVYTYQPIPQKLDSSKRKYVLGAQANVWTEYMGYPSKVEYMIFPRMSALSEVLWTPENRKSWDRFKASLPDIYKRYNLWGANYFKHSEEVMKAEGK
;
A
#
# COMPACT_ATOMS: atom_id res chain seq x y z
N MET A 1 68.32 32.30 48.30
CA MET A 1 67.24 31.31 48.13
C MET A 1 66.38 31.75 46.94
N LYS A 2 66.65 31.25 45.74
CA LYS A 2 65.86 31.57 44.53
C LYS A 2 65.20 30.27 44.08
N MET A 3 63.88 30.17 44.28
CA MET A 3 63.06 29.05 43.83
C MET A 3 62.75 29.20 42.35
N THR A 4 63.16 28.22 41.57
CA THR A 4 62.76 28.00 40.17
C THR A 4 61.42 27.27 40.15
N PHE A 5 60.38 27.90 39.60
CA PHE A 5 59.13 27.22 39.23
C PHE A 5 59.22 26.83 37.74
N SER A 6 59.25 25.52 37.47
CA SER A 6 59.05 24.98 36.12
C SER A 6 57.56 24.85 35.85
N LEU A 7 57.06 25.57 34.85
CA LEU A 7 55.70 25.41 34.33
C LEU A 7 55.70 24.24 33.34
N ILE A 8 55.08 23.12 33.71
CA ILE A 8 54.78 22.01 32.78
C ILE A 8 53.46 22.35 32.08
N ALA A 9 53.54 22.71 30.79
CA ALA A 9 52.37 22.88 29.94
C ALA A 9 51.92 21.50 29.43
N ILE A 10 50.86 20.95 30.02
CA ILE A 10 50.17 19.76 29.51
C ILE A 10 49.23 20.22 28.38
N CYS A 11 49.65 20.04 27.13
CA CYS A 11 48.75 20.14 25.97
C CYS A 11 47.84 18.90 25.95
N LEU A 12 46.62 19.05 26.47
CA LEU A 12 45.53 18.12 26.18
C LEU A 12 45.12 18.29 24.71
N PHE A 13 45.54 17.37 23.86
CA PHE A 13 44.93 17.18 22.55
C PHE A 13 43.51 16.63 22.77
N LEU A 14 42.52 17.53 22.80
CA LEU A 14 41.13 17.17 22.56
C LEU A 14 41.02 16.74 21.09
N LEU A 15 41.15 15.44 20.84
CA LEU A 15 40.71 14.85 19.58
C LEU A 15 39.21 15.11 19.47
N PRO A 16 38.71 15.90 18.50
CA PRO A 16 37.29 15.89 18.21
C PRO A 16 36.97 14.47 17.73
N GLY A 17 36.30 13.70 18.56
CA GLY A 17 35.63 12.49 18.11
C GLY A 17 34.65 12.93 17.03
N LEU A 18 35.03 12.78 15.75
CA LEU A 18 34.09 12.84 14.65
C LEU A 18 33.10 11.71 14.92
N ALA A 19 31.97 12.06 15.54
CA ALA A 19 30.81 11.19 15.56
C ALA A 19 30.48 10.92 14.09
N GLN A 20 30.89 9.76 13.60
CA GLN A 20 30.57 9.35 12.25
C GLN A 20 29.04 9.28 12.21
N SER A 21 28.43 10.14 11.38
CA SER A 21 26.98 10.13 11.17
C SER A 21 26.55 8.69 10.95
N GLN A 22 25.69 8.20 11.84
CA GLN A 22 25.16 6.85 11.75
C GLN A 22 24.37 6.74 10.45
N ILE A 23 24.70 5.76 9.61
CA ILE A 23 23.98 5.52 8.36
C ILE A 23 22.61 4.94 8.72
N THR A 24 21.56 5.66 8.32
CA THR A 24 20.17 5.31 8.58
C THR A 24 19.48 4.93 7.27
N ILE A 25 19.12 3.65 7.14
CA ILE A 25 18.37 3.10 6.01
C ILE A 25 17.14 2.38 6.58
N ILE A 26 15.97 2.73 6.05
CA ILE A 26 14.68 2.13 6.41
C ILE A 26 13.99 1.69 5.12
N PRO A 27 13.66 0.40 4.95
CA PRO A 27 13.85 -0.69 5.91
C PRO A 27 15.33 -1.05 6.10
N THR A 28 15.70 -1.51 7.30
CA THR A 28 17.08 -1.90 7.62
C THR A 28 17.54 -3.10 6.77
N PRO A 29 18.69 -3.02 6.09
CA PRO A 29 19.18 -4.13 5.28
C PRO A 29 19.50 -5.39 6.08
N VAL A 30 19.38 -6.55 5.43
CA VAL A 30 19.80 -7.85 5.99
C VAL A 30 21.24 -7.79 6.49
N LYS A 31 22.16 -7.29 5.66
CA LYS A 31 23.57 -7.09 5.99
C LYS A 31 24.06 -5.73 5.51
N MET A 32 24.73 -4.99 6.39
CA MET A 32 25.35 -3.71 6.08
C MET A 32 26.68 -3.59 6.83
N GLU A 33 27.76 -3.32 6.10
CA GLU A 33 29.11 -3.09 6.62
C GLU A 33 29.55 -1.68 6.22
N VAL A 34 29.70 -0.80 7.22
CA VAL A 34 30.12 0.59 7.01
C VAL A 34 31.65 0.64 6.94
N ALA A 35 32.18 1.30 5.92
CA ALA A 35 33.61 1.49 5.71
C ALA A 35 34.00 2.98 5.85
N SER A 36 35.31 3.25 5.90
CA SER A 36 35.81 4.63 5.94
C SER A 36 35.84 5.27 4.56
N GLY A 37 35.50 6.56 4.51
CA GLY A 37 35.47 7.34 3.28
C GLY A 37 34.09 7.38 2.62
N SER A 38 34.06 7.89 1.39
CA SER A 38 32.84 8.16 0.64
C SER A 38 33.12 8.21 -0.85
N PHE A 39 32.08 7.94 -1.63
CA PHE A 39 32.02 8.25 -3.05
C PHE A 39 31.49 9.68 -3.24
N MET A 40 32.08 10.42 -4.18
CA MET A 40 31.66 11.79 -4.48
C MET A 40 30.94 11.83 -5.82
N ILE A 41 29.64 12.14 -5.79
CA ILE A 41 28.85 12.39 -6.99
C ILE A 41 29.04 13.85 -7.39
N THR A 42 29.40 14.08 -8.66
CA THR A 42 29.54 15.40 -9.30
C THR A 42 28.80 15.39 -10.65
N PRO A 43 28.67 16.54 -11.34
CA PRO A 43 28.10 16.56 -12.70
C PRO A 43 28.84 15.70 -13.74
N GLN A 44 30.08 15.25 -13.43
CA GLN A 44 30.89 14.38 -14.30
C GLN A 44 30.74 12.89 -13.95
N THR A 45 29.96 12.56 -12.92
CA THR A 45 29.64 11.17 -12.59
C THR A 45 28.67 10.61 -13.62
N TYR A 46 28.98 9.42 -14.14
CA TYR A 46 28.11 8.69 -15.06
C TYR A 46 27.32 7.60 -14.33
N ILE A 47 26.12 7.32 -14.82
CA ILE A 47 25.42 6.06 -14.56
C ILE A 47 25.78 5.10 -15.69
N TYR A 48 26.34 3.94 -15.35
CA TYR A 48 26.70 2.91 -16.31
C TYR A 48 25.66 1.78 -16.27
N ALA A 49 25.02 1.52 -17.41
CA ALA A 49 24.02 0.48 -17.55
C ALA A 49 24.00 -0.08 -18.98
N SER A 50 23.90 -1.40 -19.08
CA SER A 50 23.66 -2.08 -20.36
C SER A 50 22.22 -1.87 -20.82
N ASP A 51 21.88 -2.33 -22.02
CA ASP A 51 20.49 -2.33 -22.50
C ASP A 51 19.54 -3.07 -21.55
N ALA A 52 20.03 -4.12 -20.87
CA ALA A 52 19.23 -4.90 -19.91
C ALA A 52 18.90 -4.16 -18.60
N THR A 53 19.69 -3.15 -18.23
CA THR A 53 19.53 -2.33 -17.01
C THR A 53 19.25 -0.86 -17.31
N ARG A 54 18.92 -0.54 -18.56
CA ARG A 54 18.74 0.83 -19.02
C ARG A 54 17.52 1.50 -18.38
N HIS A 55 16.43 0.75 -18.24
CA HIS A 55 15.22 1.22 -17.57
C HIS A 55 15.53 1.66 -16.13
N GLU A 56 16.29 0.86 -15.38
CA GLU A 56 16.67 1.13 -14.00
C GLU A 56 17.60 2.35 -13.89
N ALA A 57 18.48 2.56 -14.87
CA ALA A 57 19.31 3.76 -14.96
C ALA A 57 18.47 5.03 -15.19
N ASP A 58 17.52 4.96 -16.11
CA ASP A 58 16.61 6.07 -16.41
C ASP A 58 15.71 6.38 -15.20
N MET A 59 15.26 5.35 -14.48
CA MET A 59 14.51 5.49 -13.21
C MET A 59 15.33 6.12 -12.09
N LEU A 60 16.59 5.69 -11.88
CA LEU A 60 17.50 6.35 -10.95
C LEU A 60 17.62 7.83 -11.30
N ASN A 61 17.82 8.15 -12.59
CA ASN A 61 17.98 9.54 -13.03
C ASN A 61 16.70 10.37 -12.82
N ALA A 62 15.52 9.78 -13.04
CA ALA A 62 14.25 10.42 -12.75
C ALA A 62 14.11 10.77 -11.26
N TYR A 63 14.48 9.85 -10.35
CA TYR A 63 14.48 10.12 -8.92
C TYR A 63 15.50 11.19 -8.51
N LEU A 64 16.71 11.16 -9.07
CA LEU A 64 17.72 12.19 -8.84
C LEU A 64 17.20 13.58 -9.24
N GLY A 65 16.56 13.67 -10.41
CA GLY A 65 15.98 14.91 -10.93
C GLY A 65 14.83 15.43 -10.06
N GLN A 66 13.88 14.55 -9.73
CA GLN A 66 12.68 14.93 -8.98
C GLN A 66 12.98 15.27 -7.51
N ILE A 67 13.77 14.44 -6.83
CA ILE A 67 13.99 14.54 -5.38
C ILE A 67 15.16 15.49 -5.07
N TYR A 68 16.28 15.35 -5.78
CA TYR A 68 17.53 16.05 -5.44
C TYR A 68 17.83 17.23 -6.37
N GLY A 69 17.15 17.31 -7.51
CA GLY A 69 17.26 18.43 -8.44
C GLY A 69 18.49 18.36 -9.34
N PHE A 70 19.05 17.17 -9.61
CA PHE A 70 20.13 16.96 -10.56
C PHE A 70 19.96 15.67 -11.36
N THR A 71 20.57 15.59 -12.54
CA THR A 71 20.60 14.39 -13.37
C THR A 71 22.04 14.04 -13.71
N LEU A 72 22.29 12.78 -14.06
CA LEU A 72 23.58 12.28 -14.48
C LEU A 72 23.48 11.72 -15.91
N PRO A 73 24.53 11.85 -16.72
CA PRO A 73 24.61 11.19 -18.03
C PRO A 73 24.64 9.66 -17.87
N VAL A 74 23.94 8.95 -18.76
CA VAL A 74 23.90 7.48 -18.82
C VAL A 74 24.81 6.98 -19.94
N GLN A 75 25.64 5.97 -19.67
CA GLN A 75 26.53 5.33 -20.65
C GLN A 75 26.46 3.80 -20.58
N THR A 76 26.76 3.12 -21.69
CA THR A 76 26.66 1.65 -21.80
C THR A 76 27.90 0.89 -21.33
N ASN A 77 29.08 1.47 -21.52
CA ASN A 77 30.34 0.81 -21.17
C ASN A 77 30.86 1.33 -19.82
N PRO A 78 30.98 0.48 -18.79
CA PRO A 78 31.61 0.90 -17.54
C PRO A 78 33.06 1.30 -17.82
N SER A 79 33.41 2.56 -17.57
CA SER A 79 34.82 2.96 -17.56
C SER A 79 35.49 2.43 -16.29
N SER A 80 36.81 2.31 -16.29
CA SER A 80 37.61 1.94 -15.12
C SER A 80 37.64 3.02 -14.02
N GLY A 81 36.70 3.99 -14.02
CA GLY A 81 36.71 5.19 -13.18
C GLY A 81 35.39 5.48 -12.43
N ASN A 82 35.23 6.75 -12.02
CA ASN A 82 34.14 7.26 -11.17
C ASN A 82 32.74 7.12 -11.80
N GLY A 83 31.87 6.29 -11.21
CA GLY A 83 30.47 6.18 -11.62
C GLY A 83 29.61 5.27 -10.77
N ILE A 84 28.34 5.18 -11.17
CA ILE A 84 27.31 4.32 -10.59
C ILE A 84 27.02 3.20 -11.58
N ASN A 85 27.42 1.97 -11.28
CA ASN A 85 27.22 0.82 -12.15
C ASN A 85 25.96 0.05 -11.76
N LEU A 86 25.10 -0.24 -12.75
CA LEU A 86 23.92 -1.07 -12.60
C LEU A 86 24.06 -2.30 -13.51
N SER A 87 24.05 -3.51 -12.93
CA SER A 87 24.29 -4.74 -13.71
C SER A 87 23.46 -5.93 -13.23
N LEU A 88 23.17 -6.86 -14.14
CA LEU A 88 22.61 -8.16 -13.80
C LEU A 88 23.72 -9.20 -13.62
N ARG A 89 23.60 -10.04 -12.59
CA ARG A 89 24.51 -11.16 -12.31
C ARG A 89 23.72 -12.36 -11.80
N GLU A 90 24.05 -13.53 -12.34
CA GLU A 90 23.45 -14.79 -11.89
C GLU A 90 23.90 -15.16 -10.47
N GLY A 91 23.10 -15.97 -9.77
CA GLY A 91 23.46 -16.57 -8.48
C GLY A 91 22.42 -16.38 -7.36
N GLU A 92 21.59 -15.34 -7.44
CA GLU A 92 20.54 -15.07 -6.44
C GLU A 92 19.19 -15.69 -6.85
N LYS A 93 18.58 -16.48 -5.94
CA LYS A 93 17.26 -17.10 -6.16
C LYS A 93 16.10 -16.12 -5.95
N ASN A 94 16.26 -15.17 -5.03
CA ASN A 94 15.26 -14.15 -4.78
C ASN A 94 15.45 -13.02 -5.80
N PRO A 95 14.46 -12.75 -6.68
CA PRO A 95 14.62 -11.73 -7.71
C PRO A 95 14.67 -10.30 -7.15
N GLU A 96 14.25 -10.08 -5.90
CA GLU A 96 14.34 -8.78 -5.25
C GLU A 96 15.62 -8.63 -4.40
N ALA A 97 16.49 -9.65 -4.37
CA ALA A 97 17.78 -9.57 -3.70
C ALA A 97 18.76 -8.70 -4.50
N TYR A 98 19.61 -7.96 -3.78
CA TYR A 98 20.63 -7.13 -4.41
C TYR A 98 21.88 -7.00 -3.56
N HIS A 99 22.96 -6.62 -4.23
CA HIS A 99 24.23 -6.24 -3.64
C HIS A 99 24.53 -4.81 -4.02
N LEU A 100 24.96 -4.00 -3.04
CA LEU A 100 25.36 -2.62 -3.23
C LEU A 100 26.71 -2.39 -2.56
N THR A 101 27.67 -1.86 -3.30
CA THR A 101 28.97 -1.44 -2.76
C THR A 101 29.25 0.01 -3.13
N VAL A 102 29.49 0.84 -2.13
CA VAL A 102 30.00 2.20 -2.28
C VAL A 102 31.43 2.22 -1.78
N ASN A 103 32.36 2.64 -2.63
CA ASN A 103 33.75 2.92 -2.25
C ASN A 103 34.20 4.27 -2.82
N LYS A 104 35.45 4.66 -2.61
CA LYS A 104 35.98 5.96 -3.05
C LYS A 104 35.92 6.19 -4.56
N SER A 105 35.87 5.12 -5.34
CA SER A 105 35.96 5.16 -6.81
C SER A 105 34.65 4.87 -7.51
N LYS A 106 33.69 4.16 -6.89
CA LYS A 106 32.42 3.83 -7.56
C LYS A 106 31.31 3.45 -6.60
N VAL A 107 30.09 3.48 -7.12
CA VAL A 107 28.93 2.74 -6.62
C VAL A 107 28.68 1.56 -7.56
N ASP A 108 28.54 0.35 -7.03
CA ASP A 108 28.24 -0.87 -7.79
C ASP A 108 26.95 -1.48 -7.24
N ILE A 109 25.91 -1.59 -8.06
CA ILE A 109 24.64 -2.25 -7.73
C ILE A 109 24.44 -3.40 -8.71
N TYR A 110 24.20 -4.59 -8.17
CA TYR A 110 23.89 -5.75 -8.99
C TYR A 110 22.89 -6.71 -8.33
N ALA A 111 22.15 -7.43 -9.17
CA ALA A 111 21.14 -8.40 -8.79
C ALA A 111 20.92 -9.45 -9.90
N SER A 112 20.15 -10.52 -9.65
CA SER A 112 19.78 -11.50 -10.68
C SER A 112 18.59 -11.07 -11.54
N ASP A 113 17.87 -10.04 -11.13
CA ASP A 113 16.67 -9.52 -11.78
C ASP A 113 16.61 -7.99 -11.58
N ASN A 114 15.99 -7.29 -12.51
CA ASN A 114 15.85 -5.84 -12.49
C ASN A 114 15.14 -5.32 -11.23
N ARG A 115 14.24 -6.12 -10.64
CA ARG A 115 13.62 -5.81 -9.35
C ARG A 115 14.65 -5.61 -8.25
N GLY A 116 15.65 -6.49 -8.16
CA GLY A 116 16.74 -6.34 -7.19
C GLY A 116 17.59 -5.08 -7.46
N VAL A 117 17.93 -4.81 -8.72
CA VAL A 117 18.65 -3.57 -9.09
C VAL A 117 17.87 -2.33 -8.64
N PHE A 118 16.56 -2.31 -8.88
CA PHE A 118 15.68 -1.24 -8.43
C PHE A 118 15.64 -1.09 -6.91
N MET A 119 15.60 -2.18 -6.14
CA MET A 119 15.67 -2.13 -4.68
C MET A 119 17.02 -1.58 -4.18
N GLY A 120 18.11 -1.90 -4.88
CA GLY A 120 19.42 -1.30 -4.65
C GLY A 120 19.44 0.21 -4.94
N ILE A 121 18.75 0.66 -5.98
CA ILE A 121 18.56 2.09 -6.27
C ILE A 121 17.82 2.78 -5.11
N GLN A 122 16.74 2.18 -4.59
CA GLN A 122 16.03 2.76 -3.43
C GLN A 122 16.94 2.93 -2.22
N THR A 123 17.84 1.97 -1.96
CA THR A 123 18.85 2.08 -0.91
C THR A 123 19.90 3.16 -1.22
N LEU A 124 20.38 3.26 -2.46
CA LEU A 124 21.31 4.33 -2.87
C LEU A 124 20.70 5.72 -2.67
N LEU A 125 19.44 5.91 -3.04
CA LEU A 125 18.73 7.17 -2.80
C LEU A 125 18.69 7.51 -1.31
N GLN A 126 18.52 6.51 -0.44
CA GLN A 126 18.62 6.74 1.01
C GLN A 126 20.05 7.08 1.46
N LEU A 127 21.09 6.51 0.85
CA LEU A 127 22.47 6.86 1.19
C LEU A 127 22.85 8.28 0.75
N ILE A 128 22.13 8.87 -0.21
CA ILE A 128 22.29 10.28 -0.57
C ILE A 128 21.75 11.16 0.57
N PRO A 129 22.54 12.14 1.04
CA PRO A 129 22.11 13.11 2.05
C PRO A 129 20.77 13.78 1.66
N PRO A 130 19.79 13.92 2.58
CA PRO A 130 18.44 14.39 2.27
C PRO A 130 18.39 15.91 2.11
N GLN A 131 19.14 16.45 1.15
CA GLN A 131 19.16 17.86 0.80
C GLN A 131 19.05 18.01 -0.72
N LYS A 132 18.18 18.93 -1.15
CA LYS A 132 18.08 19.32 -2.55
C LYS A 132 19.26 20.23 -2.88
N VAL A 133 20.04 19.85 -3.88
CA VAL A 133 21.21 20.65 -4.31
C VAL A 133 20.82 21.64 -5.42
N GLY A 134 19.74 21.34 -6.14
CA GLY A 134 19.26 22.14 -7.27
C GLY A 134 20.13 21.96 -8.51
N MET A 135 19.72 22.58 -9.63
CA MET A 135 20.43 22.52 -10.93
C MET A 135 21.71 23.37 -10.92
N ALA A 136 22.45 23.40 -9.81
CA ALA A 136 23.72 24.11 -9.72
C ALA A 136 24.73 23.46 -10.68
N ALA A 137 25.40 24.26 -11.49
CA ALA A 137 26.42 23.80 -12.44
C ALA A 137 27.61 23.11 -11.75
N VAL A 138 27.75 23.29 -10.43
CA VAL A 138 28.75 22.65 -9.59
C VAL A 138 28.06 22.14 -8.33
N PHE A 139 28.13 20.82 -8.11
CA PHE A 139 27.76 20.20 -6.86
C PHE A 139 28.71 19.06 -6.49
N GLN A 140 28.76 18.75 -5.20
CA GLN A 140 29.48 17.61 -4.64
C GLN A 140 28.59 16.96 -3.59
N ILE A 141 28.23 15.70 -3.82
CA ILE A 141 27.39 14.93 -2.91
C ILE A 141 28.20 13.74 -2.43
N MET A 142 28.33 13.63 -1.11
CA MET A 142 29.11 12.57 -0.48
C MET A 142 28.20 11.42 -0.09
N VAL A 143 28.42 10.26 -0.69
CA VAL A 143 27.73 9.00 -0.37
C VAL A 143 28.69 8.14 0.47
N PRO A 144 28.33 7.74 1.69
CA PRO A 144 29.25 7.03 2.58
C PRO A 144 29.65 5.66 2.03
N ALA A 145 30.89 5.25 2.26
CA ALA A 145 31.38 3.93 1.84
C ALA A 145 30.70 2.82 2.66
N VAL A 146 30.08 1.87 1.96
CA VAL A 146 29.28 0.80 2.56
C VAL A 146 29.21 -0.41 1.64
N THR A 147 29.12 -1.61 2.22
CA THR A 147 28.76 -2.83 1.50
C THR A 147 27.46 -3.38 2.07
N ILE A 148 26.48 -3.63 1.20
CA ILE A 148 25.13 -4.07 1.54
C ILE A 148 24.81 -5.32 0.73
N TYR A 149 24.28 -6.32 1.42
CA TYR A 149 23.56 -7.44 0.82
C TYR A 149 22.18 -7.49 1.46
N ASP A 150 21.14 -7.55 0.64
CA ASP A 150 19.79 -7.30 1.12
C ASP A 150 18.74 -7.99 0.25
N TYR A 151 17.63 -8.37 0.88
CA TYR A 151 16.48 -9.03 0.26
C TYR A 151 15.27 -8.93 1.22
N PRO A 152 14.03 -8.99 0.70
CA PRO A 152 12.84 -8.89 1.54
C PRO A 152 12.58 -10.16 2.36
N GLN A 153 12.08 -9.99 3.60
CA GLN A 153 11.57 -11.09 4.42
C GLN A 153 10.29 -11.70 3.84
N PHE A 154 9.38 -10.89 3.29
CA PHE A 154 8.10 -11.34 2.73
C PHE A 154 7.99 -11.03 1.24
N GLY A 155 7.40 -11.96 0.49
CA GLY A 155 7.16 -11.81 -0.95
C GLY A 155 6.02 -10.86 -1.29
N TYR A 156 5.02 -10.74 -0.41
CA TYR A 156 3.93 -9.78 -0.54
C TYR A 156 4.13 -8.61 0.44
N ARG A 157 4.21 -7.39 -0.09
CA ARG A 157 4.36 -6.17 0.72
C ARG A 157 3.42 -5.12 0.16
N GLY A 158 2.24 -5.02 0.77
CA GLY A 158 1.13 -4.26 0.23
C GLY A 158 0.80 -2.97 0.96
N MET A 159 0.30 -2.00 0.20
CA MET A 159 -0.44 -0.84 0.68
C MET A 159 -1.77 -0.77 -0.06
N HIS A 160 -2.86 -0.55 0.66
CA HIS A 160 -4.19 -0.34 0.12
C HIS A 160 -4.58 1.14 0.13
N LEU A 161 -5.33 1.59 -0.88
CA LEU A 161 -5.96 2.90 -0.91
C LEU A 161 -7.42 2.80 -1.36
N ASP A 162 -8.32 3.21 -0.46
CA ASP A 162 -9.73 3.46 -0.75
C ASP A 162 -9.87 4.79 -1.50
N VAL A 163 -10.30 4.69 -2.76
CA VAL A 163 -10.61 5.84 -3.62
C VAL A 163 -12.13 6.01 -3.82
N CYS A 164 -12.94 5.24 -3.11
CA CYS A 164 -14.39 5.18 -3.23
C CYS A 164 -15.08 6.10 -2.23
N ARG A 165 -14.69 6.05 -0.95
CA ARG A 165 -15.21 6.95 0.08
C ARG A 165 -14.84 8.40 -0.26
N HIS A 166 -13.58 8.62 -0.64
CA HIS A 166 -13.13 9.86 -1.27
C HIS A 166 -12.26 9.58 -2.50
N PHE A 167 -12.53 10.29 -3.60
CA PHE A 167 -11.79 10.18 -4.85
C PHE A 167 -10.46 10.94 -4.78
N PHE A 168 -9.41 10.37 -5.38
CA PHE A 168 -8.10 11.00 -5.51
C PHE A 168 -7.67 11.05 -6.98
N SER A 169 -7.04 12.15 -7.38
CA SER A 169 -6.57 12.32 -8.76
C SER A 169 -5.49 11.30 -9.15
N VAL A 170 -5.38 11.02 -10.45
CA VAL A 170 -4.29 10.20 -11.03
C VAL A 170 -2.91 10.66 -10.55
N ALA A 171 -2.69 11.98 -10.48
CA ALA A 171 -1.45 12.55 -9.99
C ALA A 171 -1.14 12.15 -8.53
N PHE A 172 -2.15 12.15 -7.66
CA PHE A 172 -1.95 11.69 -6.28
C PHE A 172 -1.75 10.17 -6.20
N VAL A 173 -2.49 9.38 -6.97
CA VAL A 173 -2.31 7.92 -7.02
C VAL A 173 -0.88 7.56 -7.46
N LYS A 174 -0.35 8.25 -8.48
CA LYS A 174 1.06 8.10 -8.90
C LYS A 174 2.05 8.51 -7.79
N LYS A 175 1.78 9.62 -7.09
CA LYS A 175 2.59 10.04 -5.92
C LYS A 175 2.55 8.98 -4.80
N TYR A 176 1.40 8.36 -4.57
CA TYR A 176 1.23 7.28 -3.60
C TYR A 176 2.04 6.03 -4.00
N ILE A 177 2.05 5.67 -5.28
CA ILE A 177 2.90 4.60 -5.83
C ILE A 177 4.39 4.92 -5.65
N ASP A 178 4.82 6.18 -5.78
CA ASP A 178 6.19 6.57 -5.47
C ASP A 178 6.53 6.30 -4.00
N TYR A 179 5.62 6.60 -3.06
CA TYR A 179 5.81 6.28 -1.64
C TYR A 179 5.96 4.78 -1.40
N ILE A 180 5.12 3.95 -2.05
CA ILE A 180 5.20 2.48 -2.02
C ILE A 180 6.58 2.01 -2.47
N ALA A 181 7.04 2.47 -3.64
CA ALA A 181 8.31 2.09 -4.22
C ALA A 181 9.51 2.53 -3.36
N MET A 182 9.51 3.78 -2.89
CA MET A 182 10.61 4.34 -2.06
C MET A 182 10.76 3.62 -0.71
N GLN A 183 9.69 2.98 -0.23
CA GLN A 183 9.66 2.19 1.00
C GLN A 183 9.73 0.67 0.70
N LYS A 184 10.15 0.27 -0.52
CA LYS A 184 10.35 -1.12 -0.95
C LYS A 184 9.13 -2.05 -0.82
N PHE A 185 7.92 -1.50 -0.80
CA PHE A 185 6.71 -2.28 -1.04
C PHE A 185 6.65 -2.70 -2.52
N ASN A 186 5.89 -3.72 -2.85
CA ASN A 186 5.78 -4.23 -4.22
C ASN A 186 4.34 -4.37 -4.72
N THR A 187 3.35 -4.10 -3.87
CA THR A 187 1.95 -4.26 -4.19
C THR A 187 1.14 -3.03 -3.80
N PHE A 188 0.33 -2.56 -4.74
CA PHE A 188 -0.69 -1.54 -4.52
C PHE A 188 -2.07 -2.19 -4.68
N HIS A 189 -2.80 -2.29 -3.57
CA HIS A 189 -4.20 -2.73 -3.58
C HIS A 189 -5.12 -1.53 -3.80
N TRP A 190 -5.82 -1.50 -4.92
CA TRP A 190 -6.61 -0.35 -5.33
C TRP A 190 -8.12 -0.65 -5.21
N HIS A 191 -8.75 -0.09 -4.18
CA HIS A 191 -10.15 -0.30 -3.88
C HIS A 191 -11.04 0.65 -4.69
N LEU A 192 -11.62 0.12 -5.78
CA LEU A 192 -12.19 0.89 -6.90
C LEU A 192 -13.72 0.95 -6.93
N THR A 193 -14.40 0.17 -6.08
CA THR A 193 -15.87 0.16 -6.02
C THR A 193 -16.37 0.02 -4.59
N GLU A 194 -17.37 0.80 -4.22
CA GLU A 194 -18.01 0.71 -2.91
C GLU A 194 -19.43 1.35 -2.97
N ASP A 195 -20.23 1.21 -1.90
CA ASP A 195 -21.52 1.88 -1.72
C ASP A 195 -21.52 3.40 -1.99
N GLN A 196 -20.46 4.13 -1.59
CA GLN A 196 -20.39 5.59 -1.76
C GLN A 196 -19.72 6.04 -3.08
N GLY A 197 -19.33 5.10 -3.93
CA GLY A 197 -18.88 5.43 -5.28
C GLY A 197 -18.27 4.29 -6.09
N TRP A 198 -18.48 4.36 -7.40
CA TRP A 198 -17.85 3.51 -8.40
C TRP A 198 -16.79 4.30 -9.19
N ARG A 199 -15.53 3.84 -9.19
CA ARG A 199 -14.39 4.66 -9.65
C ARG A 199 -13.72 4.19 -10.92
N ILE A 200 -14.21 3.12 -11.56
CA ILE A 200 -13.60 2.55 -12.75
C ILE A 200 -14.53 2.63 -13.96
N GLU A 201 -14.07 3.17 -15.07
CA GLU A 201 -14.85 3.14 -16.32
C GLU A 201 -15.01 1.71 -16.87
N ILE A 202 -16.26 1.29 -17.02
CA ILE A 202 -16.64 0.06 -17.73
C ILE A 202 -17.46 0.47 -18.94
N LYS A 203 -16.89 0.30 -20.14
CA LYS A 203 -17.48 0.83 -21.38
C LYS A 203 -18.83 0.21 -21.70
N LYS A 204 -19.00 -1.08 -21.37
CA LYS A 204 -20.28 -1.78 -21.56
C LYS A 204 -21.38 -1.27 -20.63
N TYR A 205 -21.01 -0.68 -19.48
CA TYR A 205 -21.94 -0.21 -18.45
C TYR A 205 -21.66 1.25 -18.06
N PRO A 206 -21.88 2.22 -18.97
CA PRO A 206 -21.47 3.61 -18.75
C PRO A 206 -22.14 4.27 -17.54
N LYS A 207 -23.37 3.86 -17.16
CA LYS A 207 -24.03 4.39 -15.97
C LYS A 207 -23.28 4.16 -14.66
N LEU A 208 -22.36 3.20 -14.60
CA LEU A 208 -21.52 3.00 -13.43
C LEU A 208 -20.70 4.26 -13.11
N THR A 209 -20.29 5.03 -14.12
CA THR A 209 -19.57 6.29 -13.93
C THR A 209 -20.43 7.53 -14.20
N GLU A 210 -21.49 7.45 -15.00
CA GLU A 210 -22.44 8.58 -15.15
C GLU A 210 -23.29 8.79 -13.88
N ILE A 211 -23.61 7.73 -13.15
CA ILE A 211 -24.42 7.75 -11.92
C ILE A 211 -23.59 7.28 -10.72
N GLY A 212 -23.06 6.05 -10.78
CA GLY A 212 -22.41 5.40 -9.64
C GLY A 212 -21.15 6.11 -9.12
N ALA A 213 -20.48 6.92 -9.94
CA ALA A 213 -19.33 7.71 -9.52
C ALA A 213 -19.70 8.99 -8.73
N TRP A 214 -20.99 9.31 -8.57
CA TRP A 214 -21.42 10.59 -8.03
C TRP A 214 -22.45 10.43 -6.91
N ARG A 215 -22.29 11.21 -5.84
CA ARG A 215 -23.26 11.30 -4.74
C ARG A 215 -23.61 12.76 -4.47
N ASN A 216 -24.81 13.01 -3.95
CA ASN A 216 -25.33 14.37 -3.77
C ASN A 216 -24.93 15.03 -2.45
N GLY A 217 -24.08 14.37 -1.67
CA GLY A 217 -23.60 14.89 -0.41
C GLY A 217 -22.80 13.87 0.35
N THR A 218 -22.13 14.33 1.40
CA THR A 218 -21.32 13.52 2.31
C THR A 218 -21.68 13.87 3.76
N THR A 219 -21.72 12.86 4.62
CA THR A 219 -21.97 13.04 6.06
C THR A 219 -20.96 14.01 6.69
N ILE A 220 -21.44 14.93 7.52
CA ILE A 220 -20.60 15.88 8.26
C ILE A 220 -20.23 15.28 9.62
N GLY A 221 -18.92 15.24 9.90
CA GLY A 221 -18.39 14.70 11.15
C GLY A 221 -18.45 13.17 11.22
N ARG A 222 -18.19 12.61 12.39
CA ARG A 222 -18.16 11.14 12.59
C ARG A 222 -19.57 10.57 12.55
N TYR A 223 -19.75 9.44 11.86
CA TYR A 223 -20.99 8.66 11.83
C TYR A 223 -21.63 8.51 13.23
N PRO A 224 -22.95 8.73 13.41
CA PRO A 224 -23.96 8.97 12.37
C PRO A 224 -23.99 10.38 11.77
N GLY A 225 -23.05 11.24 12.16
CA GLY A 225 -22.89 12.60 11.65
C GLY A 225 -23.82 13.60 12.33
N THR A 226 -23.59 14.89 12.05
CA THR A 226 -24.48 16.00 12.49
C THR A 226 -25.30 16.58 11.35
N GLY A 227 -25.10 16.09 10.13
CA GLY A 227 -25.77 16.55 8.92
C GLY A 227 -25.11 15.99 7.67
N ASN A 228 -25.44 16.60 6.54
CA ASN A 228 -24.93 16.28 5.22
C ASN A 228 -24.53 17.59 4.53
N ASP A 229 -23.37 17.62 3.87
CA ASP A 229 -22.84 18.84 3.26
C ASP A 229 -23.59 19.30 2.01
N GLY A 230 -24.40 18.43 1.40
CA GLY A 230 -25.16 18.70 0.17
C GLY A 230 -24.29 18.97 -1.06
N ILE A 231 -23.00 18.61 -1.01
CA ILE A 231 -22.06 18.85 -2.10
C ILE A 231 -22.10 17.66 -3.05
N HIS A 232 -22.42 17.93 -4.31
CA HIS A 232 -22.30 16.93 -5.36
C HIS A 232 -20.83 16.54 -5.53
N TYR A 233 -20.49 15.29 -5.18
CA TYR A 233 -19.13 14.82 -5.02
C TYR A 233 -18.92 13.52 -5.81
N GLY A 234 -17.78 13.41 -6.48
CA GLY A 234 -17.46 12.23 -7.24
C GLY A 234 -16.20 12.35 -8.07
N GLY A 235 -16.10 11.47 -9.06
CA GLY A 235 -14.93 11.27 -9.91
C GLY A 235 -14.72 9.79 -10.17
N TYR A 236 -14.09 9.48 -11.29
CA TYR A 236 -13.72 8.13 -11.70
C TYR A 236 -12.46 8.19 -12.57
N TYR A 237 -11.81 7.05 -12.75
CA TYR A 237 -10.70 6.88 -13.67
C TYR A 237 -11.21 6.29 -14.98
N THR A 238 -10.90 6.96 -16.08
CA THR A 238 -11.04 6.38 -17.41
C THR A 238 -10.12 5.17 -17.55
N GLN A 239 -10.45 4.28 -18.47
CA GLN A 239 -9.57 3.14 -18.73
C GLN A 239 -8.18 3.55 -19.22
N GLU A 240 -8.06 4.69 -19.91
CA GLU A 240 -6.75 5.21 -20.36
C GLU A 240 -5.90 5.69 -19.18
N GLU A 241 -6.50 6.41 -18.24
CA GLU A 241 -5.84 6.81 -16.99
C GLU A 241 -5.41 5.60 -16.18
N ILE A 242 -6.25 4.55 -16.09
CA ILE A 242 -5.87 3.30 -15.42
C ILE A 242 -4.67 2.65 -16.09
N ARG A 243 -4.66 2.52 -17.43
CA ARG A 243 -3.50 1.96 -18.17
C ARG A 243 -2.24 2.77 -17.91
N ASP A 244 -2.35 4.09 -17.84
CA ASP A 244 -1.23 4.98 -17.51
C ASP A 244 -0.73 4.78 -16.07
N VAL A 245 -1.62 4.62 -15.08
CA VAL A 245 -1.25 4.30 -13.69
C VAL A 245 -0.63 2.90 -13.58
N VAL A 246 -1.18 1.90 -14.26
CA VAL A 246 -0.64 0.53 -14.30
C VAL A 246 0.77 0.50 -14.89
N ARG A 247 1.00 1.22 -16.00
CA ARG A 247 2.34 1.38 -16.58
C ARG A 247 3.28 2.06 -15.59
N TYR A 248 2.85 3.17 -14.98
CA TYR A 248 3.66 3.91 -14.01
C TYR A 248 4.08 3.07 -12.79
N ALA A 249 3.19 2.19 -12.31
CA ALA A 249 3.47 1.22 -11.27
C ALA A 249 4.43 0.13 -11.75
N SER A 250 4.23 -0.40 -12.95
CA SER A 250 5.10 -1.42 -13.55
C SER A 250 6.54 -0.91 -13.73
N ASP A 251 6.73 0.35 -14.10
CA ASP A 251 8.06 0.99 -14.21
C ASP A 251 8.82 0.99 -12.87
N ARG A 252 8.11 0.84 -11.75
CA ARG A 252 8.64 0.76 -10.38
C ARG A 252 8.56 -0.64 -9.78
N HIS A 253 8.28 -1.64 -10.62
CA HIS A 253 8.04 -3.03 -10.24
C HIS A 253 6.92 -3.21 -9.20
N ILE A 254 5.93 -2.32 -9.19
CA ILE A 254 4.75 -2.40 -8.33
C ILE A 254 3.63 -3.12 -9.08
N THR A 255 3.10 -4.20 -8.50
CA THR A 255 1.88 -4.85 -8.97
C THR A 255 0.67 -4.11 -8.45
N ILE A 256 -0.28 -3.76 -9.33
CA ILE A 256 -1.58 -3.24 -8.91
C ILE A 256 -2.59 -4.38 -8.87
N ILE A 257 -3.21 -4.59 -7.71
CA ILE A 257 -4.34 -5.50 -7.54
C ILE A 257 -5.61 -4.64 -7.50
N PRO A 258 -6.50 -4.72 -8.52
CA PRO A 258 -7.78 -4.04 -8.46
C PRO A 258 -8.74 -4.80 -7.54
N GLU A 259 -9.59 -4.06 -6.84
CA GLU A 259 -10.73 -4.61 -6.11
C GLU A 259 -12.05 -4.17 -6.73
N ILE A 260 -12.89 -5.16 -7.04
CA ILE A 260 -14.30 -4.98 -7.37
C ILE A 260 -15.11 -5.71 -6.30
N GLU A 261 -15.68 -4.94 -5.39
CA GLU A 261 -16.43 -5.41 -4.24
C GLU A 261 -17.68 -6.20 -4.64
N LEU A 262 -17.85 -7.38 -4.04
CA LEU A 262 -19.05 -8.21 -4.20
C LEU A 262 -19.18 -9.24 -3.06
N PRO A 263 -20.40 -9.72 -2.75
CA PRO A 263 -21.69 -9.20 -3.19
C PRO A 263 -22.17 -7.99 -2.38
N GLY A 264 -21.50 -7.67 -1.27
CA GLY A 264 -21.70 -6.47 -0.46
C GLY A 264 -21.20 -5.20 -1.16
N HIS A 265 -21.25 -4.07 -0.45
CA HIS A 265 -20.69 -2.79 -0.89
C HIS A 265 -21.08 -2.35 -2.32
N ALA A 266 -22.35 -2.62 -2.69
CA ALA A 266 -22.82 -2.58 -4.07
C ALA A 266 -23.74 -1.40 -4.39
N SER A 267 -24.03 -0.50 -3.42
CA SER A 267 -25.04 0.54 -3.60
C SER A 267 -24.77 1.45 -4.81
N ALA A 268 -23.51 1.77 -5.12
CA ALA A 268 -23.18 2.59 -6.29
C ALA A 268 -23.53 1.90 -7.62
N ALA A 269 -23.25 0.61 -7.75
CA ALA A 269 -23.61 -0.18 -8.93
C ALA A 269 -25.14 -0.36 -9.03
N ILE A 270 -25.81 -0.58 -7.89
CA ILE A 270 -27.27 -0.71 -7.82
C ILE A 270 -27.97 0.62 -8.13
N ALA A 271 -27.38 1.76 -7.76
CA ALA A 271 -27.92 3.07 -8.15
C ALA A 271 -27.86 3.28 -9.66
N ALA A 272 -26.79 2.82 -10.31
CA ALA A 272 -26.63 2.88 -11.76
C ALA A 272 -27.54 1.90 -12.51
N TYR A 273 -27.71 0.69 -11.97
CA TYR A 273 -28.50 -0.41 -12.53
C TYR A 273 -29.35 -1.07 -11.43
N PRO A 274 -30.54 -0.52 -11.12
CA PRO A 274 -31.39 -0.99 -10.01
C PRO A 274 -31.75 -2.47 -10.09
N GLU A 275 -31.83 -3.05 -11.28
CA GLU A 275 -32.12 -4.46 -11.55
C GLU A 275 -31.14 -5.45 -10.87
N LEU A 276 -29.96 -4.97 -10.49
CA LEU A 276 -28.95 -5.73 -9.74
C LEU A 276 -29.38 -5.99 -8.28
N SER A 277 -30.36 -5.25 -7.76
CA SER A 277 -30.93 -5.45 -6.42
C SER A 277 -31.96 -6.57 -6.37
N CYS A 278 -32.18 -7.11 -5.16
CA CYS A 278 -33.33 -7.97 -4.88
C CYS A 278 -34.66 -7.21 -5.01
N PHE A 279 -34.62 -5.89 -4.75
CA PHE A 279 -35.77 -5.00 -4.68
C PHE A 279 -35.48 -3.72 -5.47
N PRO A 280 -35.50 -3.78 -6.82
CA PRO A 280 -35.14 -2.66 -7.68
C PRO A 280 -36.03 -1.43 -7.47
N ASP A 281 -37.31 -1.65 -7.17
CA ASP A 281 -38.32 -0.60 -7.00
C ASP A 281 -38.36 -0.01 -5.57
N GLU A 282 -37.64 -0.61 -4.62
CA GLU A 282 -37.54 -0.06 -3.27
C GLU A 282 -36.44 1.00 -3.21
N SER A 283 -36.80 2.20 -2.75
CA SER A 283 -35.82 3.26 -2.54
C SER A 283 -34.71 2.86 -1.57
N THR A 284 -33.49 3.32 -1.85
CA THR A 284 -32.37 3.17 -0.91
C THR A 284 -32.71 3.84 0.42
N LYS A 285 -32.48 3.13 1.52
CA LYS A 285 -32.80 3.60 2.87
C LYS A 285 -31.58 4.25 3.50
N ALA A 286 -31.70 5.50 3.90
CA ALA A 286 -30.71 6.15 4.75
C ALA A 286 -30.64 5.44 6.12
N PRO A 287 -29.44 5.17 6.68
CA PRO A 287 -29.31 4.67 8.03
C PRO A 287 -29.99 5.58 9.06
N ALA A 288 -30.44 5.00 10.17
CA ALA A 288 -31.10 5.77 11.22
C ALA A 288 -30.22 6.92 11.73
N ARG A 289 -30.82 8.10 11.93
CA ARG A 289 -30.15 9.33 12.39
C ARG A 289 -29.14 9.93 11.40
N THR A 290 -29.20 9.55 10.13
CA THR A 290 -28.43 10.18 9.04
C THR A 290 -29.35 10.99 8.13
N THR A 291 -28.77 11.89 7.34
CA THR A 291 -29.49 12.72 6.38
C THR A 291 -28.89 12.51 4.98
N MET A 292 -29.75 12.31 3.98
CA MET A 292 -29.36 12.33 2.57
C MET A 292 -29.77 13.64 1.93
N ALA A 293 -28.91 14.17 1.06
CA ALA A 293 -29.20 15.29 0.18
C ALA A 293 -29.69 14.79 -1.19
N GLY A 294 -30.48 15.61 -1.89
CA GLY A 294 -31.02 15.27 -3.21
C GLY A 294 -32.22 14.31 -3.15
N PRO A 295 -32.51 13.59 -4.25
CA PRO A 295 -33.65 12.67 -4.33
C PRO A 295 -33.56 11.54 -3.29
N THR A 296 -34.70 11.21 -2.69
CA THR A 296 -34.84 10.11 -1.70
C THR A 296 -35.65 8.94 -2.25
N THR A 297 -36.05 8.99 -3.52
CA THR A 297 -36.78 7.93 -4.22
C THR A 297 -35.87 7.16 -5.16
N GLY A 298 -36.14 5.87 -5.33
CA GLY A 298 -35.33 4.97 -6.16
C GLY A 298 -33.99 4.61 -5.51
N LYS A 299 -33.15 3.88 -6.25
CA LYS A 299 -31.81 3.50 -5.79
C LYS A 299 -30.85 4.68 -5.88
N GLN A 300 -30.07 4.88 -4.83
CA GLN A 300 -29.19 6.03 -4.66
C GLN A 300 -27.80 5.56 -4.22
N VAL A 301 -26.76 6.29 -4.65
CA VAL A 301 -25.41 6.14 -4.12
C VAL A 301 -25.41 6.59 -2.65
N GLN A 302 -24.75 5.85 -1.76
CA GLN A 302 -24.75 6.16 -0.33
C GLN A 302 -23.99 7.46 -0.05
N GLN A 303 -24.45 8.20 0.94
CA GLN A 303 -23.91 9.52 1.33
C GLN A 303 -23.33 9.54 2.75
N THR A 304 -23.30 8.37 3.40
CA THR A 304 -22.78 8.16 4.74
C THR A 304 -22.01 6.84 4.78
N TRP A 305 -21.38 6.57 5.91
CA TRP A 305 -20.49 5.42 6.10
C TRP A 305 -21.22 4.26 6.79
N GLY A 306 -20.68 3.06 6.62
CA GLY A 306 -21.14 1.85 7.31
C GLY A 306 -21.54 0.75 6.34
N VAL A 307 -22.39 -0.16 6.82
CA VAL A 307 -22.77 -1.38 6.12
C VAL A 307 -24.22 -1.29 5.67
N PHE A 308 -24.47 -1.57 4.39
CA PHE A 308 -25.76 -1.33 3.76
C PHE A 308 -26.44 -2.62 3.26
N PRO A 309 -27.77 -2.73 3.37
CA PRO A 309 -28.50 -3.93 2.97
C PRO A 309 -28.69 -4.05 1.45
N ASP A 310 -28.46 -2.98 0.68
CA ASP A 310 -28.51 -3.01 -0.79
C ASP A 310 -27.24 -3.73 -1.32
N VAL A 311 -27.35 -5.05 -1.39
CA VAL A 311 -26.32 -5.97 -1.91
C VAL A 311 -26.76 -6.57 -3.25
N PHE A 312 -25.80 -7.10 -4.02
CA PHE A 312 -26.09 -7.78 -5.27
C PHE A 312 -27.06 -8.96 -5.07
N CYS A 313 -28.09 -9.03 -5.92
CA CYS A 313 -28.99 -10.18 -5.96
C CYS A 313 -28.36 -11.31 -6.79
N PRO A 314 -28.28 -12.56 -6.30
CA PRO A 314 -27.71 -13.69 -7.05
C PRO A 314 -28.63 -14.16 -8.19
N LYS A 315 -28.80 -13.32 -9.21
CA LYS A 315 -29.52 -13.61 -10.46
C LYS A 315 -28.51 -13.85 -11.58
N GLU A 316 -28.91 -14.59 -12.60
CA GLU A 316 -28.09 -14.79 -13.81
C GLU A 316 -27.70 -13.46 -14.47
N THR A 317 -28.61 -12.48 -14.48
CA THR A 317 -28.34 -11.13 -14.98
C THR A 317 -27.24 -10.42 -14.19
N THR A 318 -27.19 -10.61 -12.87
CA THR A 318 -26.15 -10.04 -12.00
C THR A 318 -24.81 -10.71 -12.24
N PHE A 319 -24.77 -12.04 -12.35
CA PHE A 319 -23.54 -12.75 -12.69
C PHE A 319 -23.03 -12.32 -14.06
N LYS A 320 -23.90 -12.21 -15.06
CA LYS A 320 -23.51 -11.75 -16.39
C LYS A 320 -22.94 -10.32 -16.37
N PHE A 321 -23.57 -9.42 -15.62
CA PHE A 321 -23.06 -8.07 -15.39
C PHE A 321 -21.64 -8.10 -14.79
N LEU A 322 -21.43 -8.88 -13.72
CA LEU A 322 -20.12 -8.98 -13.07
C LEU A 322 -19.06 -9.62 -13.96
N GLU A 323 -19.39 -10.67 -14.71
CA GLU A 323 -18.50 -11.29 -15.69
C GLU A 323 -18.05 -10.29 -16.76
N ASP A 324 -18.98 -9.50 -17.27
CA ASP A 324 -18.71 -8.47 -18.26
C ASP A 324 -17.85 -7.32 -17.70
N VAL A 325 -18.12 -6.87 -16.46
CA VAL A 325 -17.26 -5.90 -15.74
C VAL A 325 -15.86 -6.47 -15.56
N LEU A 326 -15.75 -7.70 -15.06
CA LEU A 326 -14.47 -8.34 -14.78
C LEU A 326 -13.67 -8.55 -16.06
N ASP A 327 -14.29 -8.89 -17.19
CA ASP A 327 -13.60 -8.98 -18.48
C ASP A 327 -12.89 -7.67 -18.84
N GLU A 328 -13.55 -6.52 -18.70
CA GLU A 328 -12.89 -5.22 -18.93
C GLU A 328 -11.79 -4.94 -17.89
N VAL A 329 -12.00 -5.30 -16.60
CA VAL A 329 -10.96 -5.16 -15.56
C VAL A 329 -9.72 -6.00 -15.89
N LEU A 330 -9.88 -7.24 -16.36
CA LEU A 330 -8.75 -8.13 -16.68
C LEU A 330 -7.91 -7.65 -17.86
N GLU A 331 -8.47 -6.83 -18.76
CA GLU A 331 -7.74 -6.17 -19.84
C GLU A 331 -6.88 -5.00 -19.33
N LEU A 332 -7.28 -4.35 -18.24
CA LEU A 332 -6.61 -3.18 -17.68
C LEU A 332 -5.48 -3.57 -16.71
N PHE A 333 -5.68 -4.64 -15.94
CA PHE A 333 -4.77 -5.02 -14.86
C PHE A 333 -4.07 -6.34 -15.18
N PRO A 334 -2.73 -6.34 -15.37
CA PRO A 334 -1.98 -7.55 -15.68
C PRO A 334 -1.80 -8.50 -14.48
N SER A 335 -2.15 -8.06 -13.26
CA SER A 335 -2.02 -8.84 -12.03
C SER A 335 -2.67 -10.22 -12.14
N LYS A 336 -2.01 -11.25 -11.62
CA LYS A 336 -2.58 -12.59 -11.50
C LYS A 336 -3.67 -12.69 -10.44
N PHE A 337 -3.70 -11.71 -9.53
CA PHE A 337 -4.70 -11.59 -8.48
C PHE A 337 -5.70 -10.48 -8.78
N ILE A 338 -6.97 -10.76 -8.52
CA ILE A 338 -8.07 -9.79 -8.47
C ILE A 338 -8.68 -9.88 -7.08
N HIS A 339 -8.84 -8.75 -6.40
CA HIS A 339 -9.57 -8.73 -5.14
C HIS A 339 -11.07 -8.62 -5.45
N ILE A 340 -11.88 -9.46 -4.81
CA ILE A 340 -13.33 -9.51 -5.03
C ILE A 340 -14.12 -9.08 -3.79
N GLY A 341 -13.44 -8.56 -2.78
CA GLY A 341 -14.06 -8.17 -1.53
C GLY A 341 -14.59 -9.38 -0.75
N GLY A 342 -15.89 -9.38 -0.49
CA GLY A 342 -16.62 -10.46 0.18
C GLY A 342 -16.95 -10.16 1.64
N ASP A 343 -16.59 -8.98 2.13
CA ASP A 343 -16.84 -8.49 3.48
C ASP A 343 -18.25 -7.93 3.65
N GLU A 344 -18.65 -7.83 4.92
CA GLU A 344 -19.81 -7.10 5.45
C GLU A 344 -21.15 -7.23 4.69
N CYS A 345 -21.39 -8.29 3.90
CA CYS A 345 -22.62 -8.44 3.11
C CYS A 345 -23.86 -8.78 3.98
N PRO A 346 -24.81 -7.87 4.25
CA PRO A 346 -25.96 -8.17 5.10
C PRO A 346 -26.92 -9.13 4.38
N LYS A 347 -27.54 -10.02 5.16
CA LYS A 347 -28.40 -11.08 4.61
C LYS A 347 -29.89 -10.71 4.59
N ASP A 348 -30.26 -9.54 5.10
CA ASP A 348 -31.66 -9.14 5.31
C ASP A 348 -32.48 -9.13 4.01
N ASN A 349 -31.90 -8.60 2.93
CA ASN A 349 -32.58 -8.58 1.64
C ASN A 349 -32.69 -9.99 1.02
N TRP A 350 -31.69 -10.85 1.19
CA TRP A 350 -31.76 -12.25 0.71
C TRP A 350 -32.78 -13.09 1.50
N LYS A 351 -32.89 -12.88 2.82
CA LYS A 351 -33.88 -13.56 3.69
C LYS A 351 -35.32 -13.34 3.24
N ARG A 352 -35.64 -12.13 2.78
CA ARG A 352 -37.01 -11.77 2.34
C ARG A 352 -37.22 -11.85 0.82
N CYS A 353 -36.18 -12.13 0.04
CA CYS A 353 -36.27 -12.23 -1.42
C CYS A 353 -36.70 -13.65 -1.85
N ALA A 354 -37.87 -13.77 -2.47
CA ALA A 354 -38.40 -15.06 -2.93
C ALA A 354 -37.44 -15.80 -3.87
N HIS A 355 -36.78 -15.08 -4.79
CA HIS A 355 -35.75 -15.63 -5.68
C HIS A 355 -34.56 -16.21 -4.90
N CYS A 356 -34.04 -15.48 -3.92
CA CYS A 356 -32.90 -15.95 -3.12
C CYS A 356 -33.27 -17.19 -2.30
N GLN A 357 -34.45 -17.20 -1.68
CA GLN A 357 -34.95 -18.34 -0.92
C GLN A 357 -35.20 -19.58 -1.80
N GLN A 358 -35.64 -19.37 -3.04
CA GLN A 358 -35.77 -20.44 -4.02
C GLN A 358 -34.41 -20.99 -4.44
N LEU A 359 -33.44 -20.11 -4.77
CA LEU A 359 -32.10 -20.51 -5.16
C LEU A 359 -31.37 -21.29 -4.05
N ILE A 360 -31.55 -20.89 -2.78
CA ILE A 360 -31.06 -21.64 -1.61
C ILE A 360 -31.57 -23.09 -1.63
N LYS A 361 -32.87 -23.29 -1.87
CA LYS A 361 -33.48 -24.63 -1.95
C LYS A 361 -32.97 -25.42 -3.15
N GLU A 362 -32.93 -24.79 -4.33
CA GLU A 362 -32.52 -25.42 -5.58
C GLU A 362 -31.07 -25.90 -5.56
N LYS A 363 -30.18 -25.12 -4.91
CA LYS A 363 -28.76 -25.44 -4.78
C LYS A 363 -28.45 -26.28 -3.52
N GLY A 364 -29.45 -26.60 -2.71
CA GLY A 364 -29.26 -27.36 -1.46
C GLY A 364 -28.40 -26.62 -0.43
N LEU A 365 -28.43 -25.29 -0.44
CA LEU A 365 -27.66 -24.45 0.47
C LEU A 365 -28.34 -24.40 1.84
N LYS A 366 -27.55 -24.24 2.90
CA LYS A 366 -28.05 -24.23 4.29
C LYS A 366 -28.89 -22.99 4.59
N ASP A 367 -28.39 -21.83 4.18
CA ASP A 367 -28.91 -20.50 4.53
C ASP A 367 -28.29 -19.43 3.61
N GLU A 368 -28.51 -18.15 3.92
CA GLU A 368 -27.97 -17.03 3.15
C GLU A 368 -26.44 -16.88 3.24
N HIS A 369 -25.78 -17.47 4.23
CA HIS A 369 -24.31 -17.52 4.24
C HIS A 369 -23.82 -18.50 3.17
N GLY A 370 -24.47 -19.68 3.06
CA GLY A 370 -24.23 -20.59 1.94
C GLY A 370 -24.52 -19.96 0.57
N LEU A 371 -25.49 -19.03 0.50
CA LEU A 371 -25.77 -18.26 -0.72
C LEU A 371 -24.64 -17.28 -1.08
N GLN A 372 -23.99 -16.67 -0.09
CA GLN A 372 -22.78 -15.86 -0.32
C GLN A 372 -21.64 -16.73 -0.86
N SER A 373 -21.39 -17.89 -0.25
CA SER A 373 -20.35 -18.81 -0.73
C SER A 373 -20.61 -19.25 -2.17
N TYR A 374 -21.87 -19.58 -2.51
CA TYR A 374 -22.27 -19.87 -3.89
C TYR A 374 -21.95 -18.71 -4.85
N PHE A 375 -22.24 -17.46 -4.45
CA PHE A 375 -21.93 -16.27 -5.24
C PHE A 375 -20.43 -16.15 -5.49
N ILE A 376 -19.63 -16.22 -4.43
CA ILE A 376 -18.17 -16.12 -4.47
C ILE A 376 -17.56 -17.23 -5.34
N HIS A 377 -17.98 -18.48 -5.15
CA HIS A 377 -17.52 -19.61 -5.96
C HIS A 377 -17.86 -19.46 -7.45
N THR A 378 -18.99 -18.84 -7.77
CA THR A 378 -19.40 -18.62 -9.17
C THR A 378 -18.43 -17.64 -9.85
N ILE A 379 -18.14 -16.51 -9.20
CA ILE A 379 -17.20 -15.50 -9.73
C ILE A 379 -15.75 -16.02 -9.73
N GLU A 380 -15.36 -16.76 -8.70
CA GLU A 380 -14.03 -17.33 -8.62
C GLU A 380 -13.78 -18.34 -9.74
N LYS A 381 -14.73 -19.25 -9.99
CA LYS A 381 -14.65 -20.20 -11.10
C LYS A 381 -14.51 -19.47 -12.45
N TYR A 382 -15.22 -18.35 -12.61
CA TYR A 382 -15.10 -17.51 -13.80
C TYR A 382 -13.68 -16.94 -13.96
N LEU A 383 -13.15 -16.30 -12.91
CA LEU A 383 -11.80 -15.72 -12.91
C LEU A 383 -10.69 -16.77 -13.07
N ASN A 384 -10.82 -17.93 -12.43
CA ASN A 384 -9.91 -19.07 -12.61
C ASN A 384 -9.92 -19.56 -14.07
N GLY A 385 -11.09 -19.61 -14.70
CA GLY A 385 -11.23 -19.92 -16.13
C GLY A 385 -10.51 -18.93 -17.06
N LYS A 386 -10.22 -17.71 -16.57
CA LYS A 386 -9.45 -16.66 -17.25
C LYS A 386 -7.98 -16.61 -16.80
N GLY A 387 -7.53 -17.58 -16.01
CA GLY A 387 -6.15 -17.65 -15.52
C GLY A 387 -5.83 -16.67 -14.38
N ARG A 388 -6.84 -16.23 -13.63
CA ARG A 388 -6.72 -15.30 -12.50
C ARG A 388 -7.15 -15.97 -11.19
N ASN A 389 -6.42 -15.66 -10.12
CA ASN A 389 -6.74 -16.11 -8.77
C ASN A 389 -7.46 -14.98 -8.02
N ILE A 390 -8.33 -15.33 -7.08
CA ILE A 390 -9.00 -14.34 -6.24
C ILE A 390 -8.22 -14.05 -4.96
N ILE A 391 -8.38 -12.84 -4.47
CA ILE A 391 -8.21 -12.49 -3.07
C ILE A 391 -9.58 -12.06 -2.55
N GLY A 392 -9.95 -12.48 -1.35
CA GLY A 392 -11.13 -11.96 -0.67
C GLY A 392 -10.88 -11.77 0.82
N TRP A 393 -11.66 -10.89 1.44
CA TRP A 393 -11.66 -10.67 2.89
C TRP A 393 -12.06 -11.95 3.64
N ASP A 394 -11.63 -12.12 4.88
CA ASP A 394 -11.74 -13.40 5.60
C ASP A 394 -13.17 -13.95 5.77
N GLU A 395 -14.21 -13.14 5.54
CA GLU A 395 -15.59 -13.59 5.34
C GLU A 395 -15.78 -14.63 4.24
N ILE A 396 -14.91 -14.69 3.21
CA ILE A 396 -15.01 -15.73 2.17
C ILE A 396 -14.76 -17.15 2.71
N LEU A 397 -14.26 -17.29 3.94
CA LEU A 397 -14.22 -18.56 4.67
C LEU A 397 -15.62 -19.11 4.96
N GLU A 398 -16.62 -18.25 5.07
CA GLU A 398 -18.00 -18.63 5.41
C GLU A 398 -18.58 -19.51 4.29
N GLY A 399 -18.87 -20.77 4.62
CA GLY A 399 -19.44 -21.77 3.71
C GLY A 399 -18.44 -22.46 2.76
N GLY A 400 -17.14 -22.25 2.98
CA GLY A 400 -16.05 -23.02 2.35
C GLY A 400 -15.23 -22.20 1.35
N LEU A 401 -13.91 -22.34 1.42
CA LEU A 401 -13.02 -21.69 0.47
C LEU A 401 -12.91 -22.49 -0.81
N ALA A 402 -12.71 -21.76 -1.90
CA ALA A 402 -12.35 -22.36 -3.14
C ALA A 402 -10.85 -22.66 -3.21
N PRO A 403 -10.41 -23.74 -3.90
CA PRO A 403 -9.06 -24.28 -3.79
C PRO A 403 -7.90 -23.30 -4.02
N ASN A 404 -8.11 -22.26 -4.84
CA ASN A 404 -7.06 -21.31 -5.24
C ASN A 404 -7.25 -19.92 -4.61
N ALA A 405 -8.23 -19.75 -3.72
CA ALA A 405 -8.50 -18.48 -3.07
C ALA A 405 -7.36 -18.11 -2.12
N THR A 406 -6.96 -16.83 -2.16
CA THR A 406 -6.12 -16.20 -1.13
C THR A 406 -7.02 -15.43 -0.18
N VAL A 407 -6.79 -15.57 1.12
CA VAL A 407 -7.58 -14.89 2.16
C VAL A 407 -6.83 -13.66 2.66
N MET A 408 -7.51 -12.52 2.74
CA MET A 408 -7.02 -11.30 3.39
C MET A 408 -7.66 -11.17 4.78
N SER A 409 -6.86 -11.41 5.84
CA SER A 409 -7.35 -11.50 7.23
C SER A 409 -7.37 -10.13 7.90
N TRP A 410 -8.56 -9.58 8.15
CA TRP A 410 -8.72 -8.22 8.68
C TRP A 410 -9.39 -8.16 10.05
N ARG A 411 -10.27 -9.12 10.39
CA ARG A 411 -10.99 -9.19 11.69
C ARG A 411 -10.13 -9.75 12.83
N GLY A 412 -8.82 -9.56 12.74
CA GLY A 412 -7.82 -10.22 13.57
C GLY A 412 -6.94 -11.16 12.75
N GLU A 413 -6.32 -12.12 13.43
CA GLU A 413 -5.41 -13.10 12.82
C GLU A 413 -6.10 -14.45 12.59
N GLU A 414 -7.25 -14.67 13.23
CA GLU A 414 -7.96 -15.94 13.30
C GLU A 414 -8.35 -16.46 11.91
N GLY A 415 -8.91 -15.61 11.05
CA GLY A 415 -9.25 -15.98 9.67
C GLY A 415 -8.02 -16.41 8.88
N GLY A 416 -6.91 -15.69 9.03
CA GLY A 416 -5.63 -16.05 8.41
C GLY A 416 -5.05 -17.37 8.93
N ILE A 417 -5.14 -17.64 10.24
CA ILE A 417 -4.70 -18.91 10.82
C ILE A 417 -5.52 -20.08 10.28
N GLU A 418 -6.84 -19.91 10.19
CA GLU A 418 -7.76 -20.93 9.67
C GLU A 418 -7.47 -21.23 8.19
N ALA A 419 -7.41 -20.19 7.35
CA ALA A 419 -7.12 -20.31 5.92
C ALA A 419 -5.76 -20.99 5.65
N ALA A 420 -4.70 -20.55 6.35
CA ALA A 420 -3.38 -21.15 6.21
C ALA A 420 -3.35 -22.61 6.68
N SER A 421 -4.12 -22.97 7.73
CA SER A 421 -4.26 -24.35 8.20
C SER A 421 -4.90 -25.25 7.15
N GLN A 422 -5.83 -24.71 6.36
CA GLN A 422 -6.45 -25.36 5.21
C GLN A 422 -5.60 -25.33 3.92
N ASN A 423 -4.36 -24.83 3.97
CA ASN A 423 -3.43 -24.68 2.85
C ASN A 423 -3.78 -23.57 1.84
N HIS A 424 -4.62 -22.62 2.21
CA HIS A 424 -4.82 -21.40 1.42
C HIS A 424 -3.73 -20.39 1.72
N THR A 425 -3.32 -19.64 0.69
CA THR A 425 -2.43 -18.49 0.90
C THR A 425 -3.14 -17.36 1.60
N VAL A 426 -2.40 -16.60 2.40
CA VAL A 426 -2.96 -15.56 3.27
C VAL A 426 -2.12 -14.29 3.18
N ILE A 427 -2.82 -13.16 3.16
CA ILE A 427 -2.27 -11.82 3.36
C ILE A 427 -2.84 -11.28 4.67
N MET A 428 -1.97 -10.84 5.57
CA MET A 428 -2.40 -10.37 6.88
C MET A 428 -2.68 -8.87 6.87
N THR A 429 -3.88 -8.47 7.22
CA THR A 429 -4.29 -7.06 7.37
C THR A 429 -5.06 -6.81 8.68
N PRO A 430 -4.67 -7.40 9.83
CA PRO A 430 -5.47 -7.32 11.06
C PRO A 430 -5.66 -5.87 11.51
N SER A 431 -6.91 -5.48 11.75
CA SER A 431 -7.28 -4.07 12.03
C SER A 431 -6.56 -3.47 13.23
N GLN A 432 -6.20 -4.27 14.25
CA GLN A 432 -5.46 -3.79 15.41
C GLN A 432 -4.03 -3.29 15.09
N TYR A 433 -3.46 -3.66 13.94
CA TYR A 433 -2.10 -3.32 13.52
C TYR A 433 -2.04 -2.60 12.17
N MET A 434 -2.93 -2.93 11.24
CA MET A 434 -2.76 -2.62 9.82
C MET A 434 -3.76 -1.60 9.28
N TYR A 435 -4.64 -1.03 10.11
CA TYR A 435 -5.60 -0.01 9.67
C TYR A 435 -5.03 1.38 9.93
N PHE A 436 -4.66 2.08 8.85
CA PHE A 436 -4.02 3.39 8.90
C PHE A 436 -5.03 4.53 8.85
N ASP A 437 -6.32 4.22 8.81
CA ASP A 437 -7.45 5.10 9.10
C ASP A 437 -7.70 5.30 10.59
N HIS A 438 -7.14 4.44 11.44
CA HIS A 438 -7.15 4.60 12.89
C HIS A 438 -6.27 5.76 13.37
N THR A 439 -6.59 6.32 14.55
CA THR A 439 -5.78 7.39 15.15
C THR A 439 -4.34 6.94 15.41
N GLN A 440 -3.41 7.90 15.30
CA GLN A 440 -1.99 7.68 15.62
C GLN A 440 -1.66 8.06 17.06
N THR A 441 -2.46 8.93 17.66
CA THR A 441 -2.36 9.37 19.05
C THR A 441 -3.70 9.20 19.76
N LYS A 442 -3.68 9.18 21.10
CA LYS A 442 -4.89 9.15 21.93
C LYS A 442 -5.66 10.48 21.87
N GLN A 443 -4.97 11.57 21.56
CA GLN A 443 -5.54 12.91 21.43
C GLN A 443 -5.38 13.37 19.99
N GLU A 444 -6.12 12.74 19.08
CA GLU A 444 -6.15 13.15 17.68
C GLU A 444 -7.01 14.41 17.56
N ASP A 445 -6.47 15.44 16.91
CA ASP A 445 -7.14 16.74 16.74
C ASP A 445 -8.04 16.79 15.50
N SER A 446 -7.94 15.77 14.63
CA SER A 446 -8.69 15.63 13.39
C SER A 446 -9.56 14.39 13.40
N VAL A 447 -10.70 14.45 12.70
CA VAL A 447 -11.62 13.31 12.64
C VAL A 447 -10.95 12.12 11.97
N THR A 448 -11.17 10.95 12.55
CA THR A 448 -10.77 9.62 12.08
C THR A 448 -11.94 8.66 12.30
N ILE A 449 -11.84 7.42 11.83
CA ILE A 449 -12.90 6.42 12.06
C ILE A 449 -13.05 6.03 13.54
N GLY A 450 -11.94 6.06 14.29
CA GLY A 450 -11.84 5.42 15.60
C GLY A 450 -10.58 4.56 15.66
N GLY A 451 -10.56 3.57 16.55
CA GLY A 451 -9.38 2.70 16.72
C GLY A 451 -8.15 3.44 17.24
N TYR A 452 -7.07 2.69 17.48
CA TYR A 452 -5.78 3.25 17.87
C TYR A 452 -4.65 2.33 17.40
N THR A 453 -3.99 2.75 16.32
CA THR A 453 -2.89 2.02 15.67
C THR A 453 -1.65 2.92 15.73
N SER A 454 -0.92 2.85 16.84
CA SER A 454 0.31 3.62 17.05
C SER A 454 1.46 3.12 16.18
N LEU A 455 2.50 3.95 16.03
CA LEU A 455 3.70 3.56 15.30
C LEU A 455 4.37 2.33 15.92
N ASN A 456 4.46 2.27 17.25
CA ASN A 456 4.97 1.09 17.95
C ASN A 456 4.16 -0.19 17.66
N LYS A 457 2.81 -0.11 17.64
CA LYS A 457 1.97 -1.27 17.33
C LYS A 457 2.26 -1.81 15.93
N VAL A 458 2.37 -0.93 14.94
CA VAL A 458 2.73 -1.33 13.57
C VAL A 458 4.10 -2.01 13.56
N TYR A 459 5.09 -1.40 14.20
CA TYR A 459 6.48 -1.88 14.19
C TYR A 459 6.67 -3.25 14.85
N THR A 460 5.94 -3.48 15.95
CA THR A 460 6.05 -4.70 16.76
C THR A 460 5.22 -5.85 16.22
N TYR A 461 4.40 -5.62 15.20
CA TYR A 461 3.61 -6.67 14.57
C TYR A 461 4.50 -7.75 13.94
N GLN A 462 4.08 -9.00 14.09
CA GLN A 462 4.69 -10.18 13.48
C GLN A 462 3.68 -10.81 12.52
N PRO A 463 3.85 -10.65 11.20
CA PRO A 463 2.88 -11.15 10.23
C PRO A 463 2.64 -12.66 10.24
N ILE A 464 3.58 -13.45 10.76
CA ILE A 464 3.40 -14.89 10.93
C ILE A 464 2.87 -15.13 12.36
N PRO A 465 1.59 -15.54 12.53
CA PRO A 465 1.03 -15.74 13.86
C PRO A 465 1.79 -16.82 14.62
N GLN A 466 2.04 -16.58 15.91
CA GLN A 466 2.75 -17.55 16.76
C GLN A 466 1.98 -18.87 16.91
N LYS A 467 0.64 -18.81 16.86
CA LYS A 467 -0.26 -19.96 16.92
C LYS A 467 -0.25 -20.81 15.65
N LEU A 468 0.29 -20.30 14.54
CA LEU A 468 0.30 -21.02 13.27
C LEU A 468 1.42 -22.08 13.28
N ASP A 469 1.04 -23.31 12.94
CA ASP A 469 1.99 -24.42 12.84
C ASP A 469 3.14 -24.10 11.88
N SER A 470 4.34 -24.54 12.25
CA SER A 470 5.57 -24.27 11.50
C SER A 470 5.50 -24.71 10.02
N SER A 471 4.81 -25.81 9.71
CA SER A 471 4.65 -26.32 8.34
C SER A 471 3.71 -25.46 7.49
N LYS A 472 2.85 -24.66 8.13
CA LYS A 472 1.84 -23.81 7.50
C LYS A 472 2.29 -22.37 7.30
N ARG A 473 3.38 -21.95 7.95
CA ARG A 473 3.94 -20.58 7.83
C ARG A 473 4.22 -20.14 6.40
N LYS A 474 4.55 -21.08 5.51
CA LYS A 474 4.79 -20.82 4.07
C LYS A 474 3.56 -20.28 3.31
N TYR A 475 2.36 -20.43 3.86
CA TYR A 475 1.13 -19.91 3.25
C TYR A 475 0.89 -18.43 3.57
N VAL A 476 1.58 -17.86 4.56
CA VAL A 476 1.54 -16.42 4.83
C VAL A 476 2.46 -15.71 3.84
N LEU A 477 1.86 -15.03 2.86
CA LEU A 477 2.61 -14.34 1.79
C LEU A 477 3.27 -13.05 2.29
N GLY A 478 2.66 -12.40 3.29
CA GLY A 478 3.08 -11.15 3.88
C GLY A 478 1.93 -10.40 4.53
N ALA A 479 2.06 -9.07 4.61
CA ALA A 479 1.04 -8.21 5.19
C ALA A 479 0.79 -6.96 4.34
N GLN A 480 -0.27 -6.24 4.67
CA GLN A 480 -0.63 -4.97 4.06
C GLN A 480 -1.28 -4.03 5.06
N ALA A 481 -1.03 -2.74 4.91
CA ALA A 481 -1.82 -1.72 5.59
C ALA A 481 -2.99 -1.24 4.71
N ASN A 482 -4.16 -1.11 5.33
CA ASN A 482 -5.37 -0.61 4.72
C ASN A 482 -5.55 0.86 5.04
N VAL A 483 -5.77 1.68 4.00
CA VAL A 483 -6.11 3.10 4.11
C VAL A 483 -7.56 3.30 3.63
N TRP A 484 -8.52 3.16 4.55
CA TRP A 484 -9.91 3.52 4.32
C TRP A 484 -10.11 5.04 4.45
N THR A 485 -10.93 5.63 3.58
CA THR A 485 -10.90 7.09 3.37
C THR A 485 -12.18 7.82 3.75
N GLU A 486 -13.06 7.27 4.58
CA GLU A 486 -14.27 7.92 5.11
C GLU A 486 -13.97 9.31 5.68
N TYR A 487 -12.83 9.46 6.36
CA TYR A 487 -12.41 10.71 7.00
C TYR A 487 -11.08 11.25 6.45
N MET A 488 -10.71 10.86 5.23
CA MET A 488 -9.50 11.33 4.54
C MET A 488 -9.82 11.98 3.20
N GLY A 489 -10.60 13.08 3.21
CA GLY A 489 -11.09 13.70 1.97
C GLY A 489 -10.06 14.45 1.10
N TYR A 490 -8.78 14.46 1.44
CA TYR A 490 -7.74 15.15 0.67
C TYR A 490 -6.34 14.55 0.84
N PRO A 491 -5.44 14.67 -0.17
CA PRO A 491 -4.09 14.10 -0.19
C PRO A 491 -3.26 14.25 1.09
N SER A 492 -3.18 15.46 1.65
CA SER A 492 -2.32 15.72 2.81
C SER A 492 -2.82 15.04 4.10
N LYS A 493 -4.12 14.71 4.19
CA LYS A 493 -4.65 13.89 5.29
C LYS A 493 -4.26 12.43 5.12
N VAL A 494 -4.31 11.88 3.90
CA VAL A 494 -3.81 10.52 3.63
C VAL A 494 -2.33 10.42 4.01
N GLU A 495 -1.51 11.36 3.53
CA GLU A 495 -0.07 11.43 3.85
C GLU A 495 0.19 11.51 5.36
N TYR A 496 -0.56 12.36 6.08
CA TYR A 496 -0.50 12.46 7.54
C TYR A 496 -0.80 11.12 8.21
N MET A 497 -1.80 10.38 7.72
CA MET A 497 -2.25 9.12 8.31
C MET A 497 -1.31 7.95 7.99
N ILE A 498 -0.69 7.92 6.81
CA ILE A 498 0.23 6.83 6.46
C ILE A 498 1.64 7.03 7.06
N PHE A 499 2.13 8.26 7.19
CA PHE A 499 3.49 8.52 7.65
C PHE A 499 3.55 8.96 9.11
N PRO A 500 4.45 8.37 9.93
CA PRO A 500 5.53 7.41 9.61
C PRO A 500 5.18 5.91 9.68
N ARG A 501 3.91 5.52 9.91
CA ARG A 501 3.52 4.10 10.05
C ARG A 501 3.89 3.22 8.85
N MET A 502 3.85 3.77 7.64
CA MET A 502 4.30 3.11 6.42
C MET A 502 5.78 2.71 6.45
N SER A 503 6.66 3.53 7.03
CA SER A 503 8.08 3.17 7.22
C SER A 503 8.27 2.07 8.27
N ALA A 504 7.45 2.05 9.32
CA ALA A 504 7.47 0.96 10.28
C ALA A 504 7.03 -0.36 9.63
N LEU A 505 5.95 -0.33 8.84
CA LEU A 505 5.48 -1.52 8.13
C LEU A 505 6.48 -1.99 7.07
N SER A 506 7.11 -1.07 6.33
CA SER A 506 8.19 -1.40 5.40
C SER A 506 9.28 -2.21 6.08
N GLU A 507 9.72 -1.77 7.27
CA GLU A 507 10.72 -2.49 8.06
C GLU A 507 10.22 -3.87 8.53
N VAL A 508 8.97 -3.97 8.97
CA VAL A 508 8.34 -5.26 9.35
C VAL A 508 8.31 -6.26 8.19
N LEU A 509 8.11 -5.79 6.96
CA LEU A 509 7.92 -6.66 5.81
C LEU A 509 9.21 -6.97 5.02
N TRP A 510 10.23 -6.14 5.20
CA TRP A 510 11.50 -6.28 4.51
C TRP A 510 12.60 -6.84 5.42
N THR A 511 12.75 -6.30 6.63
CA THR A 511 13.91 -6.57 7.50
C THR A 511 13.71 -7.88 8.25
N PRO A 512 14.69 -8.81 8.23
CA PRO A 512 14.62 -10.03 9.03
C PRO A 512 14.32 -9.76 10.50
N GLU A 513 13.47 -10.57 11.12
CA GLU A 513 13.02 -10.36 12.51
C GLU A 513 14.18 -10.17 13.51
N ASN A 514 15.27 -10.92 13.37
CA ASN A 514 16.46 -10.81 14.23
C ASN A 514 17.28 -9.52 14.02
N ARG A 515 16.92 -8.68 13.04
CA ARG A 515 17.52 -7.39 12.74
C ARG A 515 16.60 -6.21 13.06
N LYS A 516 15.33 -6.46 13.42
CA LYS A 516 14.42 -5.40 13.89
C LYS A 516 14.83 -4.93 15.28
N SER A 517 14.73 -3.62 15.51
CA SER A 517 15.01 -2.99 16.79
C SER A 517 14.20 -1.70 16.89
N TRP A 518 13.24 -1.69 17.82
CA TRP A 518 12.40 -0.52 18.05
C TRP A 518 13.23 0.71 18.42
N ASP A 519 14.23 0.56 19.29
CA ASP A 519 15.06 1.69 19.70
C ASP A 519 15.87 2.28 18.54
N ARG A 520 16.42 1.43 17.65
CA ARG A 520 17.06 1.93 16.41
C ARG A 520 16.04 2.62 15.51
N PHE A 521 14.88 2.00 15.27
CA PHE A 521 13.85 2.61 14.42
C PHE A 521 13.41 3.97 14.98
N LYS A 522 13.17 4.10 16.28
CA LYS A 522 12.89 5.38 16.92
C LYS A 522 14.01 6.41 16.70
N ALA A 523 15.26 5.99 16.88
CA ALA A 523 16.41 6.86 16.68
C ALA A 523 16.55 7.33 15.21
N SER A 524 15.99 6.58 14.26
CA SER A 524 15.97 6.94 12.83
C SER A 524 14.92 7.99 12.43
N LEU A 525 13.89 8.22 13.27
CA LEU A 525 12.76 9.09 12.92
C LEU A 525 13.17 10.51 12.48
N PRO A 526 14.14 11.19 13.12
CA PRO A 526 14.58 12.50 12.65
C PRO A 526 15.09 12.49 11.21
N ASP A 527 15.80 11.43 10.80
CA ASP A 527 16.30 11.30 9.43
C ASP A 527 15.20 10.92 8.44
N ILE A 528 14.27 10.05 8.86
CA ILE A 528 13.05 9.75 8.09
C ILE A 528 12.27 11.05 7.81
N TYR A 529 12.08 11.90 8.81
CA TYR A 529 11.36 13.16 8.65
C TYR A 529 12.06 14.15 7.71
N LYS A 530 13.40 14.19 7.69
CA LYS A 530 14.15 14.97 6.68
C LYS A 530 13.82 14.51 5.26
N ARG A 531 13.65 13.20 5.04
CA ARG A 531 13.25 12.66 3.72
C ARG A 531 11.81 13.01 3.38
N TYR A 532 10.88 12.93 4.33
CA TYR A 532 9.49 13.36 4.07
C TYR A 532 9.41 14.83 3.68
N ASN A 533 10.19 15.69 4.34
CA ASN A 533 10.30 17.10 3.95
C ASN A 533 10.88 17.26 2.54
N LEU A 534 11.88 16.47 2.17
CA LEU A 534 12.46 16.47 0.82
C LEU A 534 11.46 16.01 -0.24
N TRP A 535 10.61 15.04 0.08
CA TRP A 535 9.53 14.56 -0.79
C TRP A 535 8.35 15.52 -0.89
N GLY A 536 8.27 16.53 0.00
CA GLY A 536 7.08 17.37 0.15
C GLY A 536 5.85 16.56 0.58
N ALA A 537 6.05 15.54 1.41
CA ALA A 537 4.97 14.74 2.00
C ALA A 537 4.53 15.36 3.33
N ASN A 538 3.23 15.43 3.58
CA ASN A 538 2.74 15.68 4.93
C ASN A 538 2.93 14.42 5.80
N TYR A 539 3.06 14.57 7.11
CA TYR A 539 3.25 13.43 8.01
C TYR A 539 2.89 13.77 9.46
N PHE A 540 2.52 12.77 10.24
CA PHE A 540 2.33 12.94 11.68
C PHE A 540 3.68 13.01 12.41
N LYS A 541 3.90 14.11 13.13
CA LYS A 541 5.12 14.33 13.92
C LYS A 541 4.98 13.65 15.27
N HIS A 542 5.65 12.52 15.45
CA HIS A 542 5.75 11.91 16.78
C HIS A 542 6.66 12.77 17.66
N SER A 543 6.06 13.54 18.57
CA SER A 543 6.79 14.31 19.59
C SER A 543 7.44 13.37 20.60
N GLU A 544 8.44 13.86 21.36
CA GLU A 544 9.03 13.06 22.45
C GLU A 544 7.99 12.56 23.46
N GLU A 545 6.92 13.32 23.70
CA GLU A 545 5.83 12.96 24.61
C GLU A 545 4.99 11.81 24.06
N VAL A 546 4.66 11.84 22.75
CA VAL A 546 3.98 10.74 22.05
C VAL A 546 4.85 9.49 22.09
N MET A 547 6.15 9.62 21.81
CA MET A 547 7.09 8.49 21.85
C MET A 547 7.26 7.89 23.25
N LYS A 548 7.29 8.72 24.31
CA LYS A 548 7.34 8.26 25.71
C LYS A 548 6.05 7.56 26.13
N ALA A 549 4.90 7.98 25.60
CA ALA A 549 3.61 7.34 25.87
C ALA A 549 3.46 5.97 25.18
N GLU A 550 4.15 5.74 24.06
CA GLU A 550 4.16 4.47 23.34
C GLU A 550 5.19 3.46 23.87
N GLY A 551 6.18 3.90 24.64
CA GLY A 551 7.23 3.05 25.23
C GLY A 551 6.93 2.53 26.64
N LYS A 552 5.75 2.85 27.19
CA LYS A 552 5.20 2.31 28.44
C LYS A 552 4.08 1.33 28.12
#